data_AF-A0A931Y569-F1
#
_entry.id   AF-A0A931Y569-F1
#
_cell.length_a   1.000
_cell.length_b   1.000
_cell.length_c   1.000
_cell.angle_alpha   90.00
_cell.angle_beta   90.00
_cell.angle_gamma   90.00
#
_symmetry.space_group_name_H-M   'P 1'
#
loop_
_entity.id
_entity.type
_entity.pdbx_description
1 polymer ?
#
loop_
_entity_poly.entity_id
_entity_poly.type
_entity_poly.pdbx_seq_one_letter_code
_entity_poly.pdbx_strand_id
1 'polypeptide(L)'
;MRRKESAIAPVSERKQQLIQFAKGEAESFSAREINRLSSTAELSEQFGYRPTTVKSYLRATGVAKQRRLARVERRGEVFNSDRAQDLVDAAREELLDFQTGRTSQLSSYVDLSERFGYKYKTGARVLLQRSGLAEKRKSAEREIKQDLTPSEELAWMLGILSAGGVVAKTGEISLSCEHEGPLSQFRLYGEGLFQINAATRMTYKKARGKILERPTVSFYDLERARSLGDLRRSQWPETLVSQHKWLLDQQKYLWKFVEGFFEEKGSVTVRRENTIGEIILSTSSIEAAFFLTDLLVSLGLNRPTVGRAKQGTIITGVRLQNLEDIRAFSNNVHSTIQKKEDALDYYRNRESRRGKTVKYKTDDVIAEWKRITQLVGHSPTITEINKLRRQGDTSYSTNMYAKRFGEKSFVKARENLERIIAEQEQSQGEDSSPQEGQIFP
;
A
#
# COMPACT_ATOMS: atom_id res chain seq x y z
N MET A 1 60.41 49.90 50.84
CA MET A 1 59.66 48.69 50.39
C MET A 1 59.94 47.56 51.37
N ARG A 2 59.00 47.26 52.29
CA ARG A 2 59.11 46.14 53.23
C ARG A 2 58.53 44.88 52.58
N ARG A 3 59.35 43.85 52.33
CA ARG A 3 58.88 42.49 52.05
C ARG A 3 58.41 41.88 53.37
N LYS A 4 57.12 41.58 53.48
CA LYS A 4 56.59 40.73 54.56
C LYS A 4 57.04 39.30 54.28
N GLU A 5 57.96 38.78 55.08
CA GLU A 5 58.19 37.35 55.22
C GLU A 5 56.94 36.73 55.86
N SER A 6 56.13 36.01 55.08
CA SER A 6 55.04 35.21 55.63
C SER A 6 55.62 33.91 56.16
N ALA A 7 55.50 33.68 57.47
CA ALA A 7 55.79 32.40 58.09
C ALA A 7 54.95 31.30 57.41
N ILE A 8 55.64 30.40 56.71
CA ILE A 8 55.06 29.24 56.02
C ILE A 8 54.66 28.25 57.11
N ALA A 9 53.36 28.20 57.46
CA ALA A 9 52.82 27.24 58.44
C ALA A 9 53.20 25.80 58.07
N PRO A 10 53.52 24.92 59.04
CA PRO A 10 53.89 23.53 58.79
C PRO A 10 52.82 22.76 58.00
N VAL A 11 53.25 21.80 57.17
CA VAL A 11 52.41 21.08 56.20
C VAL A 11 51.22 20.35 56.85
N SER A 12 51.34 19.91 58.10
CA SER A 12 50.28 19.25 58.87
C SER A 12 49.14 20.21 59.25
N GLU A 13 49.46 21.47 59.55
CA GLU A 13 48.50 22.49 59.98
C GLU A 13 47.63 22.96 58.81
N ARG A 14 48.24 23.20 57.64
CA ARG A 14 47.50 23.55 56.40
C ARG A 14 46.52 22.48 55.97
N LYS A 15 46.87 21.20 56.17
CA LYS A 15 46.00 20.07 55.84
C LYS A 15 44.75 20.11 56.71
N GLN A 16 44.89 20.39 58.02
CA GLN A 16 43.76 20.51 58.93
C GLN A 16 42.87 21.71 58.59
N GLN A 17 43.47 22.85 58.26
CA GLN A 17 42.75 24.06 57.82
C GLN A 17 41.91 23.81 56.57
N LEU A 18 42.44 23.14 55.54
CA LEU A 18 41.68 22.75 54.34
C LEU A 18 40.48 21.86 54.69
N ILE A 19 40.69 20.87 55.56
CA ILE A 19 39.63 19.92 55.96
C ILE A 19 38.52 20.65 56.72
N GLN A 20 38.87 21.49 57.69
CA GLN A 20 37.89 22.26 58.47
C GLN A 20 37.12 23.25 57.59
N PHE A 21 37.81 23.97 56.69
CA PHE A 21 37.16 24.86 55.73
C PHE A 21 36.16 24.12 54.85
N ALA A 22 36.57 23.00 54.24
CA ALA A 22 35.69 22.23 53.35
C ALA A 22 34.51 21.55 54.08
N LYS A 23 34.63 21.30 55.40
CA LYS A 23 33.53 20.83 56.25
C LYS A 23 32.54 21.95 56.55
N GLY A 24 33.02 23.08 57.06
CA GLY A 24 32.18 24.25 57.33
C GLY A 24 31.46 24.73 56.06
N GLU A 25 32.15 24.69 54.92
CA GLU A 25 31.52 25.01 53.63
C GLU A 25 30.40 24.02 53.24
N ALA A 26 30.56 22.72 53.55
CA ALA A 26 29.51 21.74 53.32
C ALA A 26 28.28 22.01 54.20
N GLU A 27 28.50 22.35 55.47
CA GLU A 27 27.47 22.69 56.45
C GLU A 27 26.74 23.99 56.07
N SER A 28 27.46 25.08 55.81
CA SER A 28 26.91 26.35 55.34
C SER A 28 26.17 26.21 54.00
N PHE A 29 26.61 25.32 53.12
CA PHE A 29 25.90 25.04 51.86
C PHE A 29 24.60 24.28 52.08
N SER A 30 24.55 23.33 53.03
CA SER A 30 23.31 22.67 53.46
C SER A 30 22.38 23.65 54.20
N ALA A 31 22.92 24.56 55.01
CA ALA A 31 22.17 25.58 55.77
C ALA A 31 21.74 26.82 54.94
N ARG A 32 22.07 26.86 53.63
CA ARG A 32 21.76 27.96 52.69
C ARG A 32 22.48 29.29 52.95
N GLU A 33 23.52 29.30 53.77
CA GLU A 33 24.35 30.49 54.00
C GLU A 33 25.21 30.83 52.78
N ILE A 34 25.52 29.83 51.95
CA ILE A 34 26.27 30.01 50.69
C ILE A 34 25.62 29.31 49.50
N ASN A 35 25.80 29.90 48.30
CA ASN A 35 25.14 29.46 47.07
C ASN A 35 25.94 28.45 46.23
N ARG A 36 27.23 28.29 46.51
CA ARG A 36 28.08 27.31 45.82
C ARG A 36 29.18 26.81 46.74
N LEU A 37 29.57 25.57 46.50
CA LEU A 37 30.77 24.95 47.08
C LEU A 37 31.97 25.25 46.18
N SER A 38 33.12 25.60 46.78
CA SER A 38 34.38 25.87 46.11
C SER A 38 34.84 24.68 45.31
N SER A 39 35.29 24.92 44.09
CA SER A 39 35.86 23.88 43.25
C SER A 39 37.16 23.33 43.86
N THR A 40 37.58 22.13 43.42
CA THR A 40 38.88 21.60 43.83
C THR A 40 40.04 22.48 43.38
N ALA A 41 39.87 23.29 42.32
CA ALA A 41 40.88 24.23 41.85
C ALA A 41 40.96 25.46 42.75
N GLU A 42 39.82 26.04 43.13
CA GLU A 42 39.74 27.17 44.07
C GLU A 42 40.34 26.79 45.44
N LEU A 43 40.02 25.59 45.95
CA LEU A 43 40.63 25.07 47.18
C LEU A 43 42.14 24.77 47.01
N SER A 44 42.58 24.44 45.80
CA SER A 44 43.99 24.20 45.49
C SER A 44 44.79 25.49 45.58
N GLU A 45 44.26 26.54 44.97
CA GLU A 45 44.85 27.88 44.93
C GLU A 45 44.86 28.51 46.32
N GLN A 46 43.72 28.46 47.03
CA GLN A 46 43.57 29.05 48.36
C GLN A 46 44.50 28.44 49.42
N PHE A 47 44.77 27.13 49.34
CA PHE A 47 45.55 26.41 50.35
C PHE A 47 46.95 25.99 49.86
N GLY A 48 47.34 26.37 48.64
CA GLY A 48 48.67 26.10 48.09
C GLY A 48 48.98 24.63 47.84
N TYR A 49 47.96 23.81 47.56
CA TYR A 49 48.12 22.40 47.23
C TYR A 49 48.02 22.17 45.71
N ARG A 50 48.35 20.95 45.24
CA ARG A 50 47.95 20.48 43.91
C ARG A 50 46.49 19.98 43.96
N PRO A 51 45.69 20.11 42.87
CA PRO A 51 44.28 19.71 42.89
C PRO A 51 44.07 18.21 43.22
N THR A 52 45.01 17.37 42.81
CA THR A 52 45.03 15.93 43.12
C THR A 52 45.21 15.66 44.62
N THR A 53 46.05 16.45 45.30
CA THR A 53 46.28 16.37 46.73
C THR A 53 45.04 16.81 47.52
N VAL A 54 44.40 17.92 47.12
CA VAL A 54 43.10 18.36 47.70
C VAL A 54 42.06 17.26 47.57
N LYS A 55 41.92 16.67 46.38
CA LYS A 55 40.96 15.59 46.12
C LYS A 55 41.24 14.35 46.98
N SER A 56 42.51 14.00 47.18
CA SER A 56 42.93 12.89 48.05
C SER A 56 42.56 13.16 49.51
N TYR A 57 42.86 14.35 50.03
CA TYR A 57 42.53 14.72 51.42
C TYR A 57 41.03 14.77 51.68
N LEU A 58 40.24 15.37 50.78
CA LEU A 58 38.79 15.40 50.93
C LEU A 58 38.18 13.99 50.89
N ARG A 59 38.75 13.05 50.12
CA ARG A 59 38.28 11.65 50.08
C ARG A 59 38.66 10.89 51.35
N ALA A 60 39.93 10.95 51.76
CA ALA A 60 40.44 10.24 52.92
C ALA A 60 39.75 10.64 54.23
N THR A 61 39.18 11.86 54.29
CA THR A 61 38.55 12.42 55.49
C THR A 61 37.03 12.35 55.47
N GLY A 62 36.42 11.75 54.43
CA GLY A 62 34.96 11.67 54.28
C GLY A 62 34.27 12.99 53.89
N VAL A 63 34.98 14.12 53.83
CA VAL A 63 34.42 15.43 53.46
C VAL A 63 33.88 15.43 52.02
N ALA A 64 34.51 14.68 51.11
CA ALA A 64 33.99 14.47 49.77
C ALA A 64 32.61 13.80 49.76
N LYS A 65 32.33 12.91 50.73
CA LYS A 65 31.03 12.26 50.92
C LYS A 65 30.02 13.26 51.49
N GLN A 66 30.39 14.06 52.49
CA GLN A 66 29.53 15.11 53.06
C GLN A 66 29.14 16.17 52.03
N ARG A 67 30.10 16.72 51.27
CA ARG A 67 29.82 17.66 50.17
C ARG A 67 28.93 17.07 49.08
N ARG A 68 29.00 15.74 48.87
CA ARG A 68 28.09 15.03 47.97
C ARG A 68 26.69 14.90 48.56
N LEU A 69 26.55 14.59 49.85
CA LEU A 69 25.26 14.51 50.55
C LEU A 69 24.57 15.87 50.59
N ALA A 70 25.28 16.95 50.96
CA ALA A 70 24.77 18.33 50.93
C ALA A 70 24.24 18.73 49.55
N ARG A 71 24.92 18.32 48.46
CA ARG A 71 24.43 18.51 47.08
C ARG A 71 23.20 17.66 46.76
N VAL A 72 23.06 16.48 47.35
CA VAL A 72 21.90 15.60 47.15
C VAL A 72 20.70 16.12 47.92
N GLU A 73 20.86 16.57 49.17
CA GLU A 73 19.82 17.21 49.99
C GLU A 73 19.30 18.48 49.32
N ARG A 74 20.19 19.40 48.94
CA ARG A 74 19.80 20.63 48.22
C ARG A 74 19.17 20.34 46.86
N ARG A 75 19.61 19.28 46.16
CA ARG A 75 18.92 18.81 44.95
C ARG A 75 17.54 18.29 45.27
N GLY A 76 17.37 17.51 46.34
CA GLY A 76 16.09 16.99 46.83
C GLY A 76 15.06 18.08 47.10
N GLU A 77 15.46 19.22 47.66
CA GLU A 77 14.56 20.37 47.84
C GLU A 77 14.17 21.08 46.53
N VAL A 78 15.07 21.12 45.53
CA VAL A 78 14.75 21.63 44.17
C VAL A 78 13.68 20.74 43.50
N PHE A 79 13.53 19.48 43.91
CA PHE A 79 12.44 18.61 43.45
C PHE A 79 11.08 18.91 44.09
N ASN A 80 11.04 19.65 45.20
CA ASN A 80 9.81 20.09 45.90
C ASN A 80 9.44 21.55 45.61
N SER A 81 10.03 22.18 44.58
CA SER A 81 9.60 23.51 44.15
C SER A 81 8.26 23.42 43.41
N ASP A 82 7.39 24.43 43.56
CA ASP A 82 6.11 24.55 42.82
C ASP A 82 6.32 24.30 41.31
N ARG A 83 7.41 24.82 40.76
CA ARG A 83 7.85 24.63 39.38
C ARG A 83 8.10 23.17 38.96
N ALA A 84 8.59 22.34 39.87
CA ALA A 84 8.81 20.92 39.62
C ALA A 84 7.48 20.17 39.58
N GLN A 85 6.55 20.57 40.45
CA GLN A 85 5.19 20.06 40.48
C GLN A 85 4.42 20.47 39.21
N ASP A 86 4.49 21.76 38.81
CA ASP A 86 3.87 22.28 37.59
C ASP A 86 4.31 21.52 36.34
N LEU A 87 5.60 21.19 36.23
CA LEU A 87 6.11 20.41 35.11
C LEU A 87 5.53 18.99 35.10
N VAL A 88 5.44 18.36 36.26
CA VAL A 88 4.92 16.98 36.39
C VAL A 88 3.44 16.94 36.07
N ASP A 89 2.67 17.91 36.56
CA ASP A 89 1.23 17.98 36.32
C ASP A 89 0.92 18.31 34.86
N ALA A 90 1.62 19.26 34.25
CA ALA A 90 1.48 19.55 32.83
C ALA A 90 1.86 18.36 31.94
N ALA A 91 2.93 17.63 32.28
CA ALA A 91 3.33 16.43 31.53
C ALA A 91 2.36 15.26 31.70
N ARG A 92 1.62 15.21 32.81
CA ARG A 92 0.56 14.23 33.08
C ARG A 92 -0.71 14.56 32.32
N GLU A 93 -1.12 15.83 32.33
CA GLU A 93 -2.26 16.34 31.55
C GLU A 93 -2.03 16.14 30.05
N GLU A 94 -0.85 16.51 29.55
CA GLU A 94 -0.48 16.28 28.16
C GLU A 94 -0.50 14.80 27.77
N LEU A 95 -0.06 13.91 28.67
CA LEU A 95 -0.12 12.46 28.45
C LEU A 95 -1.58 11.96 28.39
N LEU A 96 -2.47 12.51 29.22
CA LEU A 96 -3.90 12.19 29.20
C LEU A 96 -4.55 12.70 27.91
N ASP A 97 -4.25 13.93 27.50
CA ASP A 97 -4.73 14.50 26.24
C ASP A 97 -4.25 13.67 25.03
N PHE A 98 -3.01 13.20 25.08
CA PHE A 98 -2.45 12.33 24.05
C PHE A 98 -3.15 10.96 24.02
N GLN A 99 -3.36 10.33 25.17
CA GLN A 99 -4.08 9.05 25.28
C GLN A 99 -5.56 9.15 24.88
N THR A 100 -6.17 10.32 25.05
CA THR A 100 -7.56 10.58 24.65
C THR A 100 -7.70 11.14 23.24
N GLY A 101 -6.59 11.26 22.48
CA GLY A 101 -6.58 11.73 21.09
C GLY A 101 -6.81 13.23 20.89
N ARG A 102 -6.75 14.03 21.96
CA ARG A 102 -6.85 15.50 21.90
C ARG A 102 -5.57 16.16 21.36
N THR A 103 -4.43 15.51 21.58
CA THR A 103 -3.14 15.92 21.03
C THR A 103 -2.52 14.77 20.25
N SER A 104 -1.89 15.10 19.11
CA SER A 104 -1.30 14.10 18.20
C SER A 104 0.16 13.76 18.53
N GLN A 105 0.80 14.50 19.43
CA GLN A 105 2.19 14.30 19.82
C GLN A 105 2.44 14.81 21.25
N LEU A 106 3.38 14.16 21.94
CA LEU A 106 3.90 14.59 23.24
C LEU A 106 5.05 15.58 23.06
N SER A 107 5.11 16.64 23.87
CA SER A 107 6.23 17.58 23.92
C SER A 107 7.56 16.86 24.17
N SER A 108 8.64 17.31 23.53
CA SER A 108 9.95 16.77 23.81
C SER A 108 10.43 17.19 25.21
N TYR A 109 11.42 16.48 25.76
CA TYR A 109 12.06 16.90 27.02
C TYR A 109 12.72 18.28 26.92
N VAL A 110 13.09 18.72 25.71
CA VAL A 110 13.66 20.05 25.47
C VAL A 110 12.56 21.09 25.61
N ASP A 111 11.43 20.88 24.94
CA ASP A 111 10.28 21.81 24.97
C ASP A 111 9.75 21.96 26.40
N LEU A 112 9.63 20.86 27.14
CA LEU A 112 9.25 20.89 28.56
C LEU A 112 10.31 21.59 29.42
N SER A 113 11.60 21.42 29.13
CA SER A 113 12.65 22.13 29.86
C SER A 113 12.58 23.63 29.61
N GLU A 114 12.34 24.06 28.36
CA GLU A 114 12.24 25.48 28.00
C GLU A 114 10.96 26.12 28.54
N ARG A 115 9.81 25.45 28.38
CA ARG A 115 8.50 25.91 28.86
C ARG A 115 8.49 26.17 30.36
N PHE A 116 9.12 25.29 31.13
CA PHE A 116 9.26 25.43 32.57
C PHE A 116 10.61 26.01 32.96
N GLY A 117 11.38 26.61 32.05
CA GLY A 117 12.64 27.37 32.23
C GLY A 117 13.81 26.65 32.93
N TYR A 118 13.91 25.34 32.82
CA TYR A 118 15.07 24.58 33.26
C TYR A 118 16.30 24.90 32.39
N LYS A 119 17.38 25.37 33.03
CA LYS A 119 18.62 25.79 32.35
C LYS A 119 19.32 24.67 31.55
N TYR A 120 19.03 23.41 31.85
CA TYR A 120 19.62 22.25 31.18
C TYR A 120 18.54 21.32 30.66
N LYS A 121 18.74 20.81 29.43
CA LYS A 121 17.86 19.85 28.73
C LYS A 121 17.57 18.57 29.53
N THR A 122 18.41 18.27 30.52
CA THR A 122 18.29 17.08 31.38
C THR A 122 17.39 17.31 32.61
N GLY A 123 17.02 18.56 32.93
CA GLY A 123 16.22 18.90 34.11
C GLY A 123 14.83 18.25 34.07
N ALA A 124 14.06 18.49 33.01
CA ALA A 124 12.75 17.89 32.82
C ALA A 124 12.80 16.36 32.77
N ARG A 125 13.79 15.80 32.05
CA ARG A 125 13.92 14.34 31.92
C ARG A 125 14.14 13.66 33.27
N VAL A 126 15.01 14.19 34.13
CA VAL A 126 15.29 13.60 35.45
C VAL A 126 14.06 13.68 36.36
N LEU A 127 13.32 14.78 36.30
CA LEU A 127 12.06 14.97 37.03
C LEU A 127 11.00 13.95 36.61
N LEU A 128 10.76 13.82 35.31
CA LEU A 128 9.78 12.89 34.76
C LEU A 128 10.18 11.42 34.95
N GLN A 129 11.48 11.12 34.97
CA GLN A 129 11.96 9.75 35.25
C GLN A 129 11.67 9.36 36.71
N ARG A 130 11.84 10.28 37.65
CA ARG A 130 11.54 10.04 39.07
C ARG A 130 10.04 9.94 39.36
N SER A 131 9.20 10.67 38.64
CA SER A 131 7.74 10.56 38.76
C SER A 131 7.14 9.37 38.00
N GLY A 132 7.96 8.57 37.31
CA GLY A 132 7.52 7.46 36.47
C GLY A 132 6.84 7.89 35.15
N LEU A 133 6.69 9.19 34.90
CA LEU A 133 6.08 9.71 33.68
C LEU A 133 6.97 9.50 32.45
N ALA A 134 8.30 9.45 32.58
CA ALA A 134 9.19 9.23 31.44
C ALA A 134 8.92 7.88 30.76
N GLU A 135 8.79 6.80 31.53
CA GLU A 135 8.48 5.47 30.97
C GLU A 135 7.02 5.37 30.50
N LYS A 136 6.07 6.04 31.18
CA LYS A 136 4.68 6.10 30.71
C LYS A 136 4.54 6.82 29.37
N ARG A 137 5.20 7.97 29.20
CA ARG A 137 5.24 8.71 27.92
C ARG A 137 5.86 7.86 26.82
N LYS A 138 7.00 7.22 27.11
CA LYS A 138 7.67 6.33 26.16
C LYS A 138 6.85 5.09 25.81
N SER A 139 6.05 4.57 26.74
CA SER A 139 5.16 3.42 26.51
C SER A 139 3.94 3.84 25.70
N ALA A 140 3.32 5.00 25.98
CA ALA A 140 2.25 5.56 25.16
C ALA A 140 2.71 5.85 23.72
N GLU A 141 3.92 6.40 23.55
CA GLU A 141 4.56 6.56 22.24
C GLU A 141 4.87 5.21 21.56
N ARG A 142 5.00 4.11 22.30
CA ARG A 142 5.23 2.76 21.75
C ARG A 142 3.95 2.00 21.45
N GLU A 143 2.89 2.21 22.23
CA GLU A 143 1.57 1.63 21.99
C GLU A 143 0.96 2.19 20.70
N ILE A 144 1.21 3.47 20.38
CA ILE A 144 0.86 4.05 19.07
C ILE A 144 1.74 3.51 17.94
N LYS A 145 3.00 3.14 18.23
CA LYS A 145 3.90 2.40 17.33
C LYS A 145 3.53 0.92 17.18
N GLN A 146 2.30 0.51 17.45
CA GLN A 146 1.82 -0.75 16.89
C GLN A 146 1.93 -0.66 15.37
N ASP A 147 2.86 -1.42 14.78
CA ASP A 147 3.00 -1.58 13.34
C ASP A 147 1.63 -1.93 12.73
N LEU A 148 1.38 -1.47 11.50
CA LEU A 148 0.16 -1.81 10.78
C LEU A 148 0.07 -3.33 10.64
N THR A 149 -0.82 -3.96 11.41
CA THR A 149 -1.00 -5.42 11.41
C THR A 149 -1.49 -5.88 10.03
N PRO A 150 -0.91 -6.95 9.46
CA PRO A 150 -1.39 -7.54 8.21
C PRO A 150 -2.90 -7.81 8.20
N SER A 151 -3.62 -7.19 7.27
CA SER A 151 -5.06 -7.35 7.09
C SER A 151 -5.46 -7.21 5.62
N GLU A 152 -6.68 -7.61 5.28
CA GLU A 152 -7.21 -7.47 3.92
C GLU A 152 -7.42 -6.00 3.55
N GLU A 153 -7.87 -5.19 4.51
CA GLU A 153 -8.04 -3.74 4.38
C GLU A 153 -6.71 -3.06 4.13
N LEU A 154 -5.66 -3.46 4.87
CA LEU A 154 -4.31 -2.93 4.66
C LEU A 154 -3.77 -3.33 3.28
N ALA A 155 -3.98 -4.58 2.86
CA ALA A 155 -3.56 -5.04 1.54
C ALA A 155 -4.27 -4.25 0.42
N TRP A 156 -5.58 -4.03 0.55
CA TRP A 156 -6.35 -3.20 -0.37
C TRP A 156 -5.87 -1.75 -0.39
N MET A 157 -5.60 -1.16 0.77
CA MET A 157 -5.05 0.20 0.92
C MET A 157 -3.69 0.34 0.23
N LEU A 158 -2.78 -0.64 0.41
CA LEU A 158 -1.50 -0.67 -0.29
C LEU A 158 -1.69 -0.73 -1.81
N GLY A 159 -2.67 -1.51 -2.29
CA GLY A 159 -3.04 -1.63 -3.70
C GLY A 159 -3.46 -0.30 -4.32
N ILE A 160 -4.45 0.35 -3.72
CA ILE A 160 -5.01 1.60 -4.27
C ILE A 160 -4.02 2.76 -4.16
N LEU A 161 -3.21 2.81 -3.09
CA LEU A 161 -2.16 3.80 -2.92
C LEU A 161 -1.04 3.61 -3.96
N SER A 162 -0.65 2.37 -4.26
CA SER A 162 0.35 2.05 -5.30
C SER A 162 -0.12 2.42 -6.71
N ALA A 163 -1.44 2.33 -6.94
CA ALA A 163 -2.04 2.62 -8.23
C ALA A 163 -2.14 4.13 -8.52
N GLY A 164 -2.52 4.94 -7.53
CA GLY A 164 -2.69 6.38 -7.75
C GLY A 164 -2.82 7.26 -6.52
N GLY A 165 -2.66 6.70 -5.31
CA GLY A 165 -2.66 7.48 -4.09
C GLY A 165 -1.35 8.22 -3.84
N VAL A 166 -1.32 8.95 -2.73
CA VAL A 166 -0.17 9.73 -2.27
C VAL A 166 0.18 9.25 -0.87
N VAL A 167 1.45 8.90 -0.67
CA VAL A 167 2.06 8.76 0.65
C VAL A 167 3.24 9.73 0.69
N ALA A 168 3.06 10.84 1.40
CA ALA A 168 4.03 11.92 1.46
C ALA A 168 4.90 11.82 2.72
N LYS A 169 6.16 12.26 2.62
CA LYS A 169 7.09 12.33 3.75
C LYS A 169 6.62 13.30 4.86
N THR A 170 5.65 14.16 4.56
CA THR A 170 4.99 15.08 5.51
C THR A 170 3.93 14.39 6.38
N GLY A 171 3.65 13.11 6.13
CA GLY A 171 2.59 12.36 6.82
C GLY A 171 1.25 12.36 6.11
N GLU A 172 1.13 13.02 4.95
CA GLU A 172 -0.11 12.95 4.16
C GLU A 172 -0.25 11.57 3.49
N ILE A 173 -1.36 10.89 3.76
CA ILE A 173 -1.80 9.69 3.06
C ILE A 173 -3.13 10.03 2.40
N SER A 174 -3.18 10.13 1.07
CA SER A 174 -4.38 10.63 0.38
C SER A 174 -4.71 9.90 -0.90
N LEU A 175 -6.00 9.87 -1.22
CA LEU A 175 -6.55 9.36 -2.46
C LEU A 175 -7.46 10.41 -3.07
N SER A 176 -7.28 10.67 -4.36
CA SER A 176 -8.08 11.60 -5.15
C SER A 176 -8.66 10.88 -6.36
N CYS A 177 -9.97 10.66 -6.35
CA CYS A 177 -10.69 9.90 -7.37
C CYS A 177 -12.00 10.63 -7.74
N GLU A 178 -12.51 10.37 -8.94
CA GLU A 178 -13.79 10.94 -9.41
C GLU A 178 -15.00 10.12 -8.90
N HIS A 179 -14.76 8.90 -8.41
CA HIS A 179 -15.80 7.98 -7.98
C HIS A 179 -15.91 7.96 -6.45
N GLU A 180 -17.13 8.08 -5.94
CA GLU A 180 -17.41 8.08 -4.50
C GLU A 180 -17.12 6.72 -3.84
N GLY A 181 -17.43 5.61 -4.52
CA GLY A 181 -17.24 4.25 -3.99
C GLY A 181 -15.82 4.00 -3.45
N PRO A 182 -14.76 4.14 -4.29
CA PRO A 182 -13.39 3.95 -3.82
C PRO A 182 -12.97 4.94 -2.72
N LEU A 183 -13.47 6.18 -2.74
CA LEU A 183 -13.16 7.17 -1.70
C LEU A 183 -13.80 6.81 -0.36
N SER A 184 -15.05 6.36 -0.36
CA SER A 184 -15.76 5.92 0.84
C SER A 184 -15.12 4.67 1.43
N GLN A 185 -14.71 3.71 0.60
CA GLN A 185 -13.99 2.51 1.06
C GLN A 185 -12.59 2.87 1.60
N PHE A 186 -11.84 3.74 0.91
CA PHE A 186 -10.55 4.24 1.38
C PHE A 186 -10.65 4.98 2.72
N ARG A 187 -11.70 5.79 2.89
CA ARG A 187 -12.00 6.45 4.16
C ARG A 187 -12.27 5.42 5.25
N LEU A 188 -13.21 4.50 5.02
CA LEU A 188 -13.60 3.49 6.01
C LEU A 188 -12.40 2.65 6.48
N TYR A 189 -11.60 2.14 5.53
CA TYR A 189 -10.42 1.34 5.85
C TYR A 189 -9.32 2.16 6.52
N GLY A 190 -9.05 3.38 6.04
CA GLY A 190 -8.05 4.23 6.65
C GLY A 190 -8.42 4.68 8.06
N GLU A 191 -9.69 5.03 8.33
CA GLU A 191 -10.17 5.37 9.67
C GLU A 191 -10.03 4.17 10.62
N GLY A 192 -10.33 2.95 10.16
CA GLY A 192 -10.15 1.72 10.93
C GLY A 192 -8.68 1.34 11.16
N LEU A 193 -7.80 1.51 10.17
CA LEU A 193 -6.40 1.12 10.27
C LEU A 193 -5.54 2.15 11.02
N PHE A 194 -5.81 3.43 10.79
CA PHE A 194 -5.02 4.53 11.35
C PHE A 194 -5.62 5.07 12.64
N GLN A 195 -6.86 4.70 12.99
CA GLN A 195 -7.56 5.15 14.20
C GLN A 195 -7.66 6.69 14.27
N ILE A 196 -7.74 7.34 13.11
CA ILE A 196 -7.89 8.78 12.95
C ILE A 196 -8.95 9.08 11.90
N ASN A 197 -9.72 10.16 12.09
CA ASN A 197 -10.74 10.57 11.15
C ASN A 197 -10.12 11.12 9.86
N ALA A 198 -10.71 10.79 8.72
CA ALA A 198 -10.23 11.27 7.45
C ALA A 198 -10.70 12.71 7.18
N ALA A 199 -9.79 13.55 6.67
CA ALA A 199 -10.14 14.85 6.11
C ALA A 199 -10.67 14.66 4.68
N THR A 200 -11.81 15.26 4.38
CA THR A 200 -12.37 15.29 3.02
C THR A 200 -12.24 16.69 2.44
N ARG A 201 -11.70 16.82 1.23
CA ARG A 201 -11.51 18.10 0.54
C ARG A 201 -11.66 17.97 -0.96
N MET A 202 -11.90 19.08 -1.65
CA MET A 202 -11.76 19.16 -3.10
C MET A 202 -10.32 19.55 -3.45
N THR A 203 -9.69 18.82 -4.36
CA THR A 203 -8.40 19.21 -4.96
C THR A 203 -8.59 19.63 -6.41
N TYR A 204 -7.82 20.62 -6.83
CA TYR A 204 -7.92 21.22 -8.16
C TYR A 204 -6.71 20.81 -8.98
N LYS A 205 -6.93 20.01 -10.02
CA LYS A 205 -5.86 19.57 -10.93
C LYS A 205 -6.03 20.22 -12.29
N LYS A 206 -5.02 20.97 -12.73
CA LYS A 206 -5.02 21.52 -14.08
C LYS A 206 -4.60 20.44 -15.07
N ALA A 207 -5.52 20.05 -15.96
CA ALA A 207 -5.26 19.07 -17.02
C ALA A 207 -5.81 19.60 -18.34
N ARG A 208 -4.98 19.65 -19.38
CA ARG A 208 -5.34 20.11 -20.74
C ARG A 208 -6.05 21.48 -20.74
N GLY A 209 -5.56 22.42 -19.91
CA GLY A 209 -6.12 23.77 -19.81
C GLY A 209 -7.40 23.90 -18.98
N LYS A 210 -8.01 22.79 -18.53
CA LYS A 210 -9.17 22.80 -17.63
C LYS A 210 -8.76 22.54 -16.19
N ILE A 211 -9.43 23.19 -15.25
CA ILE A 211 -9.34 22.85 -13.82
C ILE A 211 -10.33 21.70 -13.60
N LEU A 212 -9.81 20.54 -13.20
CA LEU A 212 -10.61 19.40 -12.78
C LEU A 212 -10.69 19.41 -11.26
N GLU A 213 -11.89 19.49 -10.74
CA GLU A 213 -12.18 19.31 -9.32
C GLU A 213 -12.23 17.82 -9.04
N ARG A 214 -11.47 17.36 -8.04
CA ARG A 214 -11.48 15.97 -7.61
C ARG A 214 -11.69 15.86 -6.10
N PRO A 215 -12.74 15.18 -5.65
CA PRO A 215 -12.88 14.86 -4.24
C PRO A 215 -11.68 14.03 -3.79
N THR A 216 -11.22 14.33 -2.58
CA THR A 216 -9.98 13.81 -2.04
C THR A 216 -10.19 13.50 -0.56
N VAL A 217 -9.84 12.26 -0.19
CA VAL A 217 -9.79 11.82 1.20
C VAL A 217 -8.32 11.82 1.61
N SER A 218 -8.02 12.37 2.79
CA SER A 218 -6.65 12.52 3.28
C SER A 218 -6.57 12.21 4.77
N PHE A 219 -5.51 11.49 5.15
CA PHE A 219 -5.09 11.27 6.52
C PHE A 219 -3.76 12.00 6.73
N TYR A 220 -3.52 12.47 7.96
CA TYR A 220 -2.29 13.16 8.33
C TYR A 220 -1.65 12.44 9.50
N ASP A 221 -0.76 11.50 9.19
CA ASP A 221 -0.04 10.70 10.16
C ASP A 221 1.36 10.37 9.63
N LEU A 222 2.36 10.99 10.24
CA LEU A 222 3.76 10.84 9.84
C LEU A 222 4.29 9.43 10.10
N GLU A 223 3.86 8.78 11.17
CA GLU A 223 4.34 7.44 11.52
C GLU A 223 3.73 6.41 10.57
N ARG A 224 2.42 6.47 10.35
CA ARG A 224 1.74 5.55 9.41
C ARG A 224 2.22 5.74 7.99
N ALA A 225 2.45 6.98 7.54
CA ALA A 225 3.02 7.23 6.22
C ALA A 225 4.42 6.62 6.07
N ARG A 226 5.24 6.64 7.13
CA ARG A 226 6.56 5.98 7.14
C ARG A 226 6.44 4.45 7.11
N SER A 227 5.49 3.88 7.86
CA SER A 227 5.23 2.43 7.88
C SER A 227 4.68 1.90 6.56
N LEU A 228 3.90 2.69 5.83
CA LEU A 228 3.43 2.33 4.48
C LEU A 228 4.56 2.36 3.44
N GLY A 229 5.54 3.26 3.61
CA GLY A 229 6.68 3.41 2.72
C GLY A 229 6.40 4.23 1.46
N ASP A 230 7.34 4.24 0.51
CA ASP A 230 7.19 5.01 -0.74
C ASP A 230 6.42 4.18 -1.78
N LEU A 231 5.12 4.47 -1.92
CA LEU A 231 4.24 3.79 -2.86
C LEU A 231 4.10 4.54 -4.21
N ARG A 232 4.98 5.50 -4.50
CA ARG A 232 4.84 6.33 -5.71
C ARG A 232 5.46 5.67 -6.94
N ARG A 233 4.74 5.70 -8.06
CA ARG A 233 5.24 5.40 -9.43
C ARG A 233 5.93 4.04 -9.55
N SER A 234 7.25 4.01 -9.63
CA SER A 234 8.08 2.81 -9.82
C SER A 234 8.70 2.30 -8.52
N GLN A 235 8.47 2.97 -7.38
CA GLN A 235 9.07 2.62 -6.09
C GLN A 235 8.24 1.61 -5.30
N TRP A 236 6.92 1.60 -5.51
CA TRP A 236 6.03 0.70 -4.77
C TRP A 236 6.41 -0.79 -4.87
N PRO A 237 6.91 -1.34 -6.00
CA PRO A 237 7.31 -2.75 -6.03
C PRO A 237 8.42 -3.07 -5.02
N GLU A 238 9.45 -2.23 -4.94
CA GLU A 238 10.55 -2.39 -4.00
C GLU A 238 10.07 -2.21 -2.55
N THR A 239 9.18 -1.23 -2.31
CA THR A 239 8.55 -1.03 -0.99
C THR A 239 7.77 -2.26 -0.55
N LEU A 240 6.99 -2.90 -1.43
CA LEU A 240 6.25 -4.11 -1.06
C LEU A 240 7.19 -5.27 -0.71
N VAL A 241 8.24 -5.49 -1.51
CA VAL A 241 9.22 -6.56 -1.26
C VAL A 241 10.03 -6.32 0.01
N SER A 242 10.35 -5.07 0.33
CA SER A 242 11.20 -4.75 1.49
C SER A 242 10.41 -4.60 2.80
N GLN A 243 9.22 -4.03 2.76
CA GLN A 243 8.45 -3.65 3.96
C GLN A 243 7.17 -4.48 4.17
N HIS A 244 6.58 -5.02 3.09
CA HIS A 244 5.27 -5.69 3.14
C HIS A 244 5.32 -7.12 2.61
N LYS A 245 6.38 -7.88 2.93
CA LYS A 245 6.59 -9.27 2.46
C LYS A 245 5.40 -10.19 2.71
N TRP A 246 4.73 -10.01 3.84
CA TRP A 246 3.53 -10.76 4.24
C TRP A 246 2.41 -10.72 3.18
N LEU A 247 2.36 -9.68 2.35
CA LEU A 247 1.39 -9.53 1.25
C LEU A 247 1.65 -10.55 0.14
N LEU A 248 2.92 -10.91 -0.08
CA LEU A 248 3.35 -11.85 -1.11
C LEU A 248 3.22 -13.31 -0.65
N ASP A 249 3.19 -13.55 0.66
CA ASP A 249 3.17 -14.90 1.24
C ASP A 249 1.79 -15.56 1.21
N GLN A 250 0.70 -14.77 1.15
CA GLN A 250 -0.67 -15.29 1.19
C GLN A 250 -1.54 -14.73 0.05
N GLN A 251 -2.10 -15.64 -0.76
CA GLN A 251 -2.91 -15.27 -1.93
C GLN A 251 -4.11 -14.36 -1.59
N LYS A 252 -4.74 -14.52 -0.43
CA LYS A 252 -5.88 -13.68 -0.02
C LYS A 252 -5.51 -12.19 0.04
N TYR A 253 -4.34 -11.86 0.59
CA TYR A 253 -3.87 -10.48 0.67
C TYR A 253 -3.45 -9.97 -0.70
N LEU A 254 -2.83 -10.83 -1.51
CA LEU A 254 -2.43 -10.47 -2.85
C LEU A 254 -3.63 -10.17 -3.77
N TRP A 255 -4.71 -10.94 -3.67
CA TRP A 255 -5.98 -10.62 -4.35
C TRP A 255 -6.54 -9.28 -3.89
N LYS A 256 -6.54 -8.99 -2.59
CA LYS A 256 -7.01 -7.70 -2.06
C LYS A 256 -6.15 -6.52 -2.49
N PHE A 257 -4.84 -6.71 -2.58
CA PHE A 257 -3.94 -5.73 -3.18
C PHE A 257 -4.28 -5.46 -4.66
N VAL A 258 -4.48 -6.52 -5.45
CA VAL A 258 -4.86 -6.40 -6.86
C VAL A 258 -6.23 -5.72 -7.01
N GLU A 259 -7.18 -6.01 -6.12
CA GLU A 259 -8.50 -5.37 -6.05
C GLU A 259 -8.36 -3.86 -5.83
N GLY A 260 -7.60 -3.43 -4.82
CA GLY A 260 -7.33 -2.00 -4.58
C GLY A 260 -6.60 -1.33 -5.75
N PHE A 261 -5.65 -2.02 -6.38
CA PHE A 261 -4.96 -1.49 -7.56
C PHE A 261 -5.91 -1.32 -8.76
N PHE A 262 -6.81 -2.29 -8.95
CA PHE A 262 -7.80 -2.30 -10.01
C PHE A 262 -8.83 -1.17 -9.86
N GLU A 263 -9.18 -0.79 -8.64
CA GLU A 263 -10.11 0.32 -8.39
C GLU A 263 -9.64 1.64 -9.00
N GLU A 264 -8.35 1.96 -8.91
CA GLU A 264 -7.81 3.23 -9.41
C GLU A 264 -7.24 3.13 -10.83
N LYS A 265 -6.56 2.03 -11.19
CA LYS A 265 -5.88 1.89 -12.51
C LYS A 265 -6.38 0.75 -13.38
N GLY A 266 -7.33 -0.03 -12.88
CA GLY A 266 -7.98 -1.09 -13.61
C GLY A 266 -9.01 -0.58 -14.62
N SER A 267 -9.15 -1.31 -15.73
CA SER A 267 -10.24 -1.12 -16.68
C SER A 267 -10.63 -2.46 -17.29
N VAL A 268 -11.91 -2.59 -17.65
CA VAL A 268 -12.45 -3.79 -18.29
C VAL A 268 -13.12 -3.36 -19.59
N THR A 269 -12.69 -3.96 -20.69
CA THR A 269 -13.32 -3.78 -21.98
C THR A 269 -14.19 -4.99 -22.27
N VAL A 270 -15.50 -4.77 -22.39
CA VAL A 270 -16.44 -5.79 -22.88
C VAL A 270 -16.53 -5.66 -24.40
N ARG A 271 -16.31 -6.77 -25.12
CA ARG A 271 -16.50 -6.82 -26.58
C ARG A 271 -17.60 -7.81 -26.95
N ARG A 272 -18.39 -7.45 -27.97
CA ARG A 272 -19.54 -8.25 -28.43
C ARG A 272 -19.13 -9.50 -29.22
N GLU A 273 -20.02 -10.50 -29.11
CA GLU A 273 -20.29 -11.70 -29.92
C GLU A 273 -19.14 -12.63 -30.33
N ASN A 274 -17.97 -12.13 -30.77
CA ASN A 274 -16.89 -12.98 -31.30
C ASN A 274 -15.47 -12.56 -30.88
N THR A 275 -15.31 -11.49 -30.08
CA THR A 275 -14.01 -11.09 -29.57
C THR A 275 -13.95 -11.22 -28.06
N ILE A 276 -12.84 -11.76 -27.55
CA ILE A 276 -12.52 -11.70 -26.13
C ILE A 276 -12.18 -10.23 -25.86
N GLY A 277 -12.77 -9.64 -24.83
CA GLY A 277 -12.33 -8.32 -24.41
C GLY A 277 -11.05 -8.43 -23.58
N GLU A 278 -10.79 -7.43 -22.75
CA GLU A 278 -9.55 -7.41 -21.97
C GLU A 278 -9.73 -6.70 -20.64
N ILE A 279 -8.96 -7.15 -19.64
CA ILE A 279 -8.74 -6.42 -18.39
C ILE A 279 -7.35 -5.78 -18.49
N ILE A 280 -7.23 -4.51 -18.13
CA ILE A 280 -5.96 -3.78 -18.11
C ILE A 280 -5.73 -3.17 -16.74
N LEU A 281 -4.58 -3.45 -16.13
CA LEU A 281 -4.05 -2.76 -14.96
C LEU A 281 -3.01 -1.74 -15.42
N SER A 282 -3.39 -0.47 -15.46
CA SER A 282 -2.60 0.58 -16.11
C SER A 282 -1.39 1.01 -15.29
N THR A 283 -0.21 0.99 -15.89
CA THR A 283 1.01 1.59 -15.32
C THR A 283 1.93 2.05 -16.43
N SER A 284 2.70 3.11 -16.19
CA SER A 284 3.69 3.65 -17.12
C SER A 284 5.12 3.18 -16.84
N SER A 285 5.36 2.49 -15.71
CA SER A 285 6.67 1.93 -15.36
C SER A 285 6.76 0.48 -15.84
N ILE A 286 7.85 0.16 -16.49
CA ILE A 286 8.11 -1.20 -16.99
C ILE A 286 8.40 -2.16 -15.83
N GLU A 287 9.11 -1.68 -14.80
CA GLU A 287 9.43 -2.43 -13.58
C GLU A 287 8.13 -2.78 -12.83
N ALA A 288 7.24 -1.79 -12.65
CA ALA A 288 5.93 -2.01 -12.05
C ALA A 288 5.06 -2.96 -12.88
N ALA A 289 5.15 -2.91 -14.22
CA ALA A 289 4.39 -3.82 -15.10
C ALA A 289 4.89 -5.26 -15.02
N PHE A 290 6.22 -5.48 -14.96
CA PHE A 290 6.77 -6.81 -14.76
C PHE A 290 6.43 -7.35 -13.37
N PHE A 291 6.57 -6.53 -12.33
CA PHE A 291 6.18 -6.94 -10.99
C PHE A 291 4.70 -7.31 -10.90
N LEU A 292 3.79 -6.49 -11.45
CA LEU A 292 2.36 -6.83 -11.54
C LEU A 292 2.12 -8.13 -12.31
N THR A 293 2.88 -8.38 -13.37
CA THR A 293 2.78 -9.62 -14.16
C THR A 293 3.14 -10.81 -13.28
N ASP A 294 4.23 -10.75 -12.54
CA ASP A 294 4.68 -11.80 -11.62
C ASP A 294 3.66 -12.05 -10.50
N LEU A 295 3.09 -10.98 -9.93
CA LEU A 295 2.01 -11.08 -8.95
C LEU A 295 0.80 -11.83 -9.53
N LEU A 296 0.34 -11.46 -10.73
CA LEU A 296 -0.80 -12.11 -11.38
C LEU A 296 -0.50 -13.58 -11.71
N VAL A 297 0.73 -13.92 -12.12
CA VAL A 297 1.15 -15.31 -12.32
C VAL A 297 1.12 -16.10 -11.01
N SER A 298 1.59 -15.51 -9.90
CA SER A 298 1.54 -16.16 -8.57
C SER A 298 0.11 -16.40 -8.05
N LEU A 299 -0.85 -15.62 -8.54
CA LEU A 299 -2.29 -15.81 -8.31
C LEU A 299 -2.92 -16.88 -9.23
N GLY A 300 -2.12 -17.54 -10.07
CA GLY A 300 -2.57 -18.60 -10.97
C GLY A 300 -3.07 -18.12 -12.34
N LEU A 301 -2.83 -16.85 -12.71
CA LEU A 301 -3.18 -16.34 -14.03
C LEU A 301 -2.08 -16.71 -15.04
N ASN A 302 -2.46 -17.38 -16.12
CA ASN A 302 -1.51 -18.08 -16.97
C ASN A 302 -0.81 -17.16 -17.98
N ARG A 303 -1.50 -16.12 -18.47
CA ARG A 303 -1.02 -15.30 -19.59
C ARG A 303 -1.22 -13.79 -19.40
N PRO A 304 -0.83 -13.20 -18.25
CA PRO A 304 -0.70 -11.75 -18.17
C PRO A 304 0.39 -11.27 -19.15
N THR A 305 0.10 -10.21 -19.89
CA THR A 305 1.06 -9.64 -20.86
C THR A 305 1.26 -8.16 -20.63
N VAL A 306 2.51 -7.69 -20.71
CA VAL A 306 2.81 -6.26 -20.65
C VAL A 306 2.36 -5.59 -21.95
N GLY A 307 1.35 -4.72 -21.85
CA GLY A 307 0.80 -3.97 -22.95
C GLY A 307 1.66 -2.77 -23.32
N ARG A 308 1.91 -2.57 -24.61
CA ARG A 308 2.62 -1.40 -25.16
C ARG A 308 1.70 -0.55 -26.03
N ALA A 309 1.96 0.75 -26.11
CA ALA A 309 1.32 1.62 -27.09
C ALA A 309 1.69 1.20 -28.52
N LYS A 310 0.89 1.61 -29.52
CA LYS A 310 1.11 1.24 -30.94
C LYS A 310 2.51 1.61 -31.46
N GLN A 311 3.16 2.62 -30.87
CA GLN A 311 4.50 3.09 -31.23
C GLN A 311 5.63 2.42 -30.39
N GLY A 312 5.32 1.35 -29.66
CA GLY A 312 6.28 0.36 -29.15
C GLY A 312 7.10 0.73 -27.91
N THR A 313 7.28 2.02 -27.61
CA THR A 313 8.14 2.49 -26.52
C THR A 313 7.40 2.75 -25.21
N ILE A 314 6.12 3.12 -25.27
CA ILE A 314 5.34 3.51 -24.09
C ILE A 314 4.62 2.29 -23.50
N ILE A 315 4.89 1.98 -22.24
CA ILE A 315 4.16 0.96 -21.49
C ILE A 315 2.77 1.48 -21.13
N THR A 316 1.76 0.63 -21.35
CA THR A 316 0.35 0.94 -21.04
C THR A 316 -0.15 0.24 -19.78
N GLY A 317 0.52 -0.84 -19.35
CA GLY A 317 0.15 -1.63 -18.18
C GLY A 317 0.24 -3.12 -18.43
N VAL A 318 -0.44 -3.92 -17.59
CA VAL A 318 -0.56 -5.38 -17.74
C VAL A 318 -1.96 -5.73 -18.23
N ARG A 319 -2.05 -6.66 -19.18
CA ARG A 319 -3.29 -7.06 -19.85
C ARG A 319 -3.60 -8.53 -19.64
N LEU A 320 -4.87 -8.82 -19.37
CA LEU A 320 -5.46 -10.16 -19.43
C LEU A 320 -6.36 -10.22 -20.66
N GLN A 321 -6.01 -11.09 -21.62
CA GLN A 321 -6.71 -11.22 -22.91
C GLN A 321 -7.22 -12.65 -23.15
N ASN A 322 -6.89 -13.60 -22.28
CA ASN A 322 -7.48 -14.93 -22.26
C ASN A 322 -8.76 -14.91 -21.42
N LEU A 323 -9.84 -15.52 -21.93
CA LEU A 323 -11.12 -15.63 -21.21
C LEU A 323 -10.98 -16.35 -19.86
N GLU A 324 -10.12 -17.36 -19.76
CA GLU A 324 -9.88 -18.10 -18.52
C GLU A 324 -9.29 -17.20 -17.44
N ASP A 325 -8.21 -16.48 -17.74
CA ASP A 325 -7.58 -15.53 -16.83
C ASP A 325 -8.53 -14.36 -16.49
N ILE A 326 -9.28 -13.85 -17.48
CA ILE A 326 -10.27 -12.79 -17.25
C ILE A 326 -11.36 -13.29 -16.28
N ARG A 327 -11.87 -14.51 -16.45
CA ARG A 327 -12.88 -15.07 -15.54
C ARG A 327 -12.31 -15.32 -14.15
N ALA A 328 -11.11 -15.90 -14.05
CA ALA A 328 -10.43 -16.11 -12.77
C ALA A 328 -10.21 -14.79 -12.03
N PHE A 329 -9.78 -13.75 -12.74
CA PHE A 329 -9.67 -12.39 -12.19
C PHE A 329 -11.03 -11.87 -11.74
N SER A 330 -12.05 -11.94 -12.60
CA SER A 330 -13.39 -11.45 -12.27
C SER A 330 -14.00 -12.16 -11.07
N ASN A 331 -13.74 -13.45 -10.86
CA ASN A 331 -14.25 -14.19 -9.70
C ASN A 331 -13.61 -13.80 -8.36
N ASN A 332 -12.43 -13.16 -8.37
CA ASN A 332 -11.69 -12.82 -7.15
C ASN A 332 -11.58 -11.32 -6.89
N VAL A 333 -11.95 -10.48 -7.86
CA VAL A 333 -11.87 -9.02 -7.78
C VAL A 333 -13.26 -8.42 -7.91
N HIS A 334 -13.56 -7.48 -7.03
CA HIS A 334 -14.78 -6.67 -7.05
C HIS A 334 -14.44 -5.18 -7.15
N SER A 335 -15.39 -4.39 -7.65
CA SER A 335 -15.26 -2.94 -7.72
C SER A 335 -16.50 -2.25 -7.17
N THR A 336 -16.27 -1.19 -6.43
CA THR A 336 -17.27 -0.23 -5.98
C THR A 336 -17.72 0.71 -7.10
N ILE A 337 -17.01 0.74 -8.24
CA ILE A 337 -17.40 1.47 -9.44
C ILE A 337 -18.34 0.59 -10.25
N GLN A 338 -19.64 0.89 -10.23
CA GLN A 338 -20.69 0.07 -10.85
C GLN A 338 -20.35 -0.39 -12.28
N LYS A 339 -19.87 0.52 -13.13
CA LYS A 339 -19.50 0.19 -14.53
C LYS A 339 -18.39 -0.86 -14.63
N LYS A 340 -17.42 -0.87 -13.71
CA LYS A 340 -16.37 -1.89 -13.66
C LYS A 340 -16.96 -3.20 -13.15
N GLU A 341 -17.78 -3.14 -12.11
CA GLU A 341 -18.41 -4.33 -11.52
C GLU A 341 -19.33 -5.04 -12.52
N ASP A 342 -20.22 -4.30 -13.21
CA ASP A 342 -21.07 -4.85 -14.27
C ASP A 342 -20.24 -5.57 -15.36
N ALA A 343 -19.08 -5.01 -15.69
CA ALA A 343 -18.17 -5.59 -16.68
C ALA A 343 -17.46 -6.85 -16.15
N LEU A 344 -17.11 -6.90 -14.86
CA LEU A 344 -16.59 -8.11 -14.22
C LEU A 344 -17.67 -9.19 -14.15
N ASP A 345 -18.88 -8.84 -13.71
CA ASP A 345 -20.06 -9.71 -13.67
C ASP A 345 -20.38 -10.34 -15.01
N TYR A 346 -20.27 -9.54 -16.09
CA TYR A 346 -20.41 -10.06 -17.44
C TYR A 346 -19.43 -11.22 -17.71
N TYR A 347 -18.17 -11.12 -17.28
CA TYR A 347 -17.17 -12.17 -17.49
C TYR A 347 -17.27 -13.34 -16.52
N ARG A 348 -17.73 -13.13 -15.28
CA ARG A 348 -18.07 -14.21 -14.32
C ARG A 348 -19.06 -15.19 -14.96
N ASN A 349 -20.08 -14.62 -15.63
CA ASN A 349 -21.17 -15.37 -16.24
C ASN A 349 -20.93 -15.75 -17.71
N ARG A 350 -19.86 -15.27 -18.35
CA ARG A 350 -19.61 -15.53 -19.78
C ARG A 350 -19.11 -16.94 -19.99
N GLU A 351 -19.95 -17.81 -20.55
CA GLU A 351 -19.52 -19.14 -20.99
C GLU A 351 -18.39 -19.08 -22.03
N SER A 352 -17.46 -20.04 -21.95
CA SER A 352 -16.46 -20.22 -23.00
C SER A 352 -17.15 -20.78 -24.23
N ARG A 353 -17.30 -19.97 -25.29
CA ARG A 353 -17.77 -20.46 -26.60
C ARG A 353 -16.67 -21.15 -27.40
N ARG A 354 -15.44 -21.23 -26.87
CA ARG A 354 -14.31 -21.94 -27.50
C ARG A 354 -14.63 -23.44 -27.48
N GLY A 355 -15.20 -23.94 -28.58
CA GLY A 355 -15.64 -25.34 -28.71
C GLY A 355 -17.10 -25.54 -29.08
N LYS A 356 -17.95 -24.50 -29.09
CA LYS A 356 -19.26 -24.56 -29.77
C LYS A 356 -19.04 -24.48 -31.29
N THR A 357 -18.38 -25.49 -31.84
CA THR A 357 -18.63 -25.87 -33.23
C THR A 357 -20.11 -26.21 -33.23
N VAL A 358 -20.95 -25.38 -33.86
CA VAL A 358 -22.32 -25.79 -34.14
C VAL A 358 -22.16 -27.11 -34.91
N LYS A 359 -22.48 -28.23 -34.26
CA LYS A 359 -22.43 -29.55 -34.87
C LYS A 359 -23.63 -29.60 -35.81
N TYR A 360 -23.48 -29.03 -36.99
CA TYR A 360 -24.41 -29.30 -38.07
C TYR A 360 -24.27 -30.78 -38.42
N LYS A 361 -25.36 -31.54 -38.60
CA LYS A 361 -25.22 -32.88 -39.18
C LYS A 361 -24.86 -32.74 -40.66
N THR A 362 -24.22 -33.74 -41.25
CA THR A 362 -23.74 -33.64 -42.63
C THR A 362 -24.93 -33.47 -43.57
N ASP A 363 -25.99 -34.21 -43.30
CA ASP A 363 -27.25 -34.18 -44.04
C ASP A 363 -27.94 -32.83 -43.95
N ASP A 364 -27.96 -32.18 -42.78
CA ASP A 364 -28.53 -30.83 -42.63
C ASP A 364 -27.81 -29.80 -43.51
N VAL A 365 -26.48 -29.92 -43.63
CA VAL A 365 -25.69 -29.00 -44.46
C VAL A 365 -25.94 -29.25 -45.95
N ILE A 366 -26.09 -30.52 -46.35
CA ILE A 366 -26.42 -30.88 -47.73
C ILE A 366 -27.85 -30.43 -48.07
N ALA A 367 -28.81 -30.65 -47.19
CA ALA A 367 -30.20 -30.22 -47.36
C ALA A 367 -30.30 -28.70 -47.46
N GLU A 368 -29.58 -27.97 -46.61
CA GLU A 368 -29.50 -26.52 -46.72
C GLU A 368 -28.86 -26.09 -48.05
N TRP A 369 -27.79 -26.76 -48.49
CA TRP A 369 -27.18 -26.46 -49.78
C TRP A 369 -28.16 -26.67 -50.94
N LYS A 370 -28.94 -27.76 -50.94
CA LYS A 370 -30.03 -27.99 -51.91
C LYS A 370 -31.06 -26.86 -51.86
N ARG A 371 -31.52 -26.47 -50.66
CA ARG A 371 -32.49 -25.37 -50.47
C ARG A 371 -31.97 -24.04 -51.01
N ILE A 372 -30.71 -23.69 -50.70
CA ILE A 372 -30.11 -22.44 -51.19
C ILE A 372 -29.95 -22.50 -52.72
N THR A 373 -29.51 -23.63 -53.27
CA THR A 373 -29.38 -23.85 -54.73
C THR A 373 -30.72 -23.68 -55.43
N GLN A 374 -31.81 -24.22 -54.87
CA GLN A 374 -33.17 -24.02 -55.36
C GLN A 374 -33.61 -22.56 -55.27
N LEU A 375 -33.27 -21.87 -54.18
CA LEU A 375 -33.63 -20.46 -53.97
C LEU A 375 -32.95 -19.51 -54.97
N VAL A 376 -31.68 -19.74 -55.29
CA VAL A 376 -30.92 -18.91 -56.24
C VAL A 376 -30.99 -19.40 -57.69
N GLY A 377 -31.47 -20.63 -57.92
CA GLY A 377 -31.61 -21.24 -59.25
C GLY A 377 -30.32 -21.78 -59.88
N HIS A 378 -29.20 -21.74 -59.15
CA HIS A 378 -27.90 -22.28 -59.59
C HIS A 378 -27.02 -22.58 -58.37
N SER A 379 -25.83 -23.15 -58.58
CA SER A 379 -24.92 -23.36 -57.45
C SER A 379 -24.52 -22.01 -56.82
N PRO A 380 -24.65 -21.85 -55.49
CA PRO A 380 -24.41 -20.57 -54.84
C PRO A 380 -22.94 -20.14 -54.87
N THR A 381 -22.72 -18.84 -55.08
CA THR A 381 -21.42 -18.19 -54.97
C THR A 381 -21.15 -17.69 -53.54
N ILE A 382 -19.89 -17.33 -53.25
CA ILE A 382 -19.51 -16.71 -51.97
C ILE A 382 -20.37 -15.48 -51.65
N THR A 383 -20.62 -14.65 -52.68
CA THR A 383 -21.36 -13.40 -52.54
C THR A 383 -22.82 -13.65 -52.19
N GLU A 384 -23.46 -14.63 -52.82
CA GLU A 384 -24.86 -14.99 -52.58
C GLU A 384 -25.08 -15.59 -51.19
N ILE A 385 -24.23 -16.52 -50.75
CA ILE A 385 -24.32 -17.08 -49.39
C ILE A 385 -24.15 -15.97 -48.35
N ASN A 386 -23.20 -15.05 -48.57
CA ASN A 386 -23.02 -13.91 -47.66
C ASN A 386 -24.23 -12.96 -47.67
N LYS A 387 -24.87 -12.76 -48.83
CA LYS A 387 -26.08 -11.94 -48.97
C LYS A 387 -27.25 -12.58 -48.21
N LEU A 388 -27.54 -13.86 -48.45
CA LEU A 388 -28.59 -14.61 -47.76
C LEU A 388 -28.38 -14.63 -46.24
N ARG A 389 -27.13 -14.77 -45.79
CA ARG A 389 -26.80 -14.72 -44.36
C ARG A 389 -27.05 -13.35 -43.74
N ARG A 390 -26.81 -12.25 -44.48
CA ARG A 390 -27.14 -10.89 -44.01
C ARG A 390 -28.65 -10.64 -43.95
N GLN A 391 -29.40 -11.28 -44.84
CA GLN A 391 -30.86 -11.20 -44.90
C GLN A 391 -31.54 -12.10 -43.86
N GLY A 392 -30.79 -13.00 -43.22
CA GLY A 392 -31.32 -13.97 -42.25
C GLY A 392 -31.87 -15.24 -42.89
N ASP A 393 -31.79 -15.37 -44.22
CA ASP A 393 -32.32 -16.49 -44.99
C ASP A 393 -31.48 -17.76 -44.86
N THR A 394 -30.26 -17.67 -44.32
CA THR A 394 -29.45 -18.83 -43.93
C THR A 394 -28.58 -18.52 -42.73
N SER A 395 -28.39 -19.51 -41.86
CA SER A 395 -27.42 -19.44 -40.75
C SER A 395 -26.03 -19.98 -41.13
N TYR A 396 -25.90 -20.58 -42.32
CA TYR A 396 -24.70 -21.28 -42.77
C TYR A 396 -23.72 -20.33 -43.46
N SER A 397 -22.42 -20.55 -43.27
CA SER A 397 -21.37 -19.66 -43.82
C SER A 397 -20.50 -20.38 -44.84
N THR A 398 -19.91 -19.63 -45.76
CA THR A 398 -18.93 -20.14 -46.74
C THR A 398 -17.77 -20.87 -46.08
N ASN A 399 -17.28 -20.37 -44.94
CA ASN A 399 -16.21 -21.00 -44.17
C ASN A 399 -16.64 -22.36 -43.57
N MET A 400 -17.92 -22.53 -43.23
CA MET A 400 -18.45 -23.81 -42.76
C MET A 400 -18.42 -24.85 -43.88
N TYR A 401 -18.93 -24.51 -45.08
CA TYR A 401 -18.86 -25.40 -46.25
C TYR A 401 -17.41 -25.74 -46.61
N ALA A 402 -16.54 -24.73 -46.68
CA ALA A 402 -15.12 -24.88 -46.97
C ALA A 402 -14.41 -25.84 -46.00
N LYS A 403 -14.66 -25.73 -44.70
CA LYS A 403 -14.06 -26.62 -43.69
C LYS A 403 -14.55 -28.06 -43.79
N ARG A 404 -15.82 -28.25 -44.17
CA ARG A 404 -16.47 -29.56 -44.09
C ARG A 404 -16.35 -30.37 -45.38
N PHE A 405 -16.46 -29.72 -46.52
CA PHE A 405 -16.48 -30.38 -47.83
C PHE A 405 -15.32 -29.97 -48.74
N GLY A 406 -14.47 -29.01 -48.36
CA GLY A 406 -13.53 -28.40 -49.30
C GLY A 406 -12.10 -28.19 -48.80
N GLU A 407 -11.70 -28.82 -47.70
CA GLU A 407 -10.34 -28.68 -47.15
C GLU A 407 -9.91 -27.21 -46.93
N LYS A 408 -10.83 -26.38 -46.43
CA LYS A 408 -10.69 -24.92 -46.25
C LYS A 408 -10.77 -24.09 -47.55
N SER A 409 -11.06 -24.70 -48.69
CA SER A 409 -11.42 -24.00 -49.94
C SER A 409 -12.92 -24.07 -50.20
N PHE A 410 -13.55 -22.92 -50.39
CA PHE A 410 -14.98 -22.88 -50.73
C PHE A 410 -15.25 -23.42 -52.14
N VAL A 411 -14.34 -23.19 -53.09
CA VAL A 411 -14.47 -23.69 -54.47
C VAL A 411 -14.52 -25.22 -54.49
N LYS A 412 -13.58 -25.87 -53.77
CA LYS A 412 -13.58 -27.33 -53.61
C LYS A 412 -14.83 -27.83 -52.90
N ALA A 413 -15.32 -27.10 -51.88
CA ALA A 413 -16.53 -27.48 -51.17
C ALA A 413 -17.75 -27.48 -52.08
N ARG A 414 -17.86 -26.48 -52.97
CA ARG A 414 -18.93 -26.37 -53.97
C ARG A 414 -18.93 -27.58 -54.91
N GLU A 415 -17.78 -27.88 -55.51
CA GLU A 415 -17.60 -29.03 -56.42
C GLU A 415 -17.95 -30.36 -55.74
N ASN A 416 -17.48 -30.56 -54.51
CA ASN A 416 -17.75 -31.78 -53.76
C ASN A 416 -19.23 -31.90 -53.37
N LEU A 417 -19.90 -30.80 -53.02
CA LEU A 417 -21.33 -30.80 -52.71
C LEU A 417 -22.19 -31.10 -53.94
N GLU A 418 -21.86 -30.51 -55.09
CA GLU A 418 -22.52 -30.82 -56.37
C GLU A 418 -22.37 -32.31 -56.71
N ARG A 419 -21.17 -32.88 -56.54
CA ARG A 419 -20.92 -34.31 -56.77
C ARG A 419 -21.75 -35.20 -55.85
N ILE A 420 -21.73 -34.92 -54.53
CA ILE A 420 -22.51 -35.69 -53.54
C ILE A 420 -24.01 -35.66 -53.85
N ILE A 421 -24.52 -34.51 -54.29
CA ILE A 421 -25.94 -34.36 -54.62
C ILE A 421 -26.30 -35.17 -55.89
N ALA A 422 -25.47 -35.11 -56.92
CA ALA A 422 -25.67 -35.89 -58.14
C ALA A 422 -25.64 -37.41 -57.88
N GLU A 423 -24.72 -37.89 -57.04
CA GLU A 423 -24.65 -39.29 -56.63
C GLU A 423 -25.90 -39.76 -55.86
N GLN A 424 -26.46 -38.89 -55.00
CA GLN A 424 -27.69 -39.17 -54.27
C GLN A 424 -28.92 -39.26 -55.18
N GLU A 425 -29.00 -38.40 -56.19
CA GLU A 425 -30.12 -38.38 -57.14
C GLU A 425 -30.10 -39.60 -58.08
N GLN A 426 -28.91 -40.08 -58.46
CA GLN A 426 -28.75 -41.32 -59.22
C GLN A 426 -29.13 -42.56 -58.40
N SER A 427 -28.73 -42.61 -57.14
CA SER A 427 -29.03 -43.74 -56.23
C SER A 427 -30.51 -43.86 -55.86
N GLN A 428 -31.29 -42.78 -55.97
CA GLN A 428 -32.74 -42.79 -55.74
C GLN A 428 -33.56 -43.11 -57.00
N GLY A 429 -32.94 -43.06 -58.19
CA GLY A 429 -33.58 -43.37 -59.46
C GLY A 429 -33.68 -44.86 -59.80
N GLU A 430 -32.86 -45.72 -59.17
CA GLU A 430 -32.83 -47.17 -59.48
C GLU A 430 -33.84 -48.01 -58.68
N ASP A 431 -34.47 -47.46 -57.64
CA ASP A 431 -35.36 -48.21 -56.72
C ASP A 431 -36.87 -48.05 -57.03
N SER A 432 -37.21 -47.53 -58.22
CA SER A 432 -38.60 -47.29 -58.65
C SER A 432 -38.92 -47.93 -60.01
N SER A 433 -38.68 -49.25 -60.13
CA SER A 433 -39.31 -50.06 -61.18
C SER A 433 -40.65 -50.62 -60.69
N PRO A 434 -41.77 -50.46 -61.44
CA PRO A 434 -43.04 -51.04 -61.07
C PRO A 434 -43.01 -52.56 -61.28
N GLN A 435 -43.36 -53.35 -60.26
CA GLN A 435 -43.69 -54.76 -60.46
C GLN A 435 -45.02 -54.85 -61.24
N GLU A 436 -44.93 -55.02 -62.55
CA GLU A 436 -46.04 -55.49 -63.38
C GLU A 436 -46.41 -56.93 -62.99
N GLY A 437 -47.71 -57.12 -62.74
CA GLY A 437 -48.28 -58.39 -62.33
C GLY A 437 -48.15 -59.47 -63.40
N GLN A 438 -47.70 -60.64 -62.96
CA GLN A 438 -47.88 -61.88 -63.71
C GLN A 438 -49.24 -62.49 -63.37
N ILE A 439 -50.15 -62.40 -64.34
CA ILE A 439 -51.25 -63.34 -64.53
C ILE A 439 -50.65 -64.55 -65.25
N PHE A 440 -50.83 -65.76 -64.73
CA PHE A 440 -50.64 -67.01 -65.47
C PHE A 440 -51.81 -67.97 -65.15
N PRO A 441 -52.12 -68.91 -66.09
CA PRO A 441 -53.45 -69.45 -66.37
C PRO A 441 -53.92 -70.56 -65.44
#